data_AF-A0A848MS97-F1
#
_entry.id   AF-A0A848MS97-F1
#
_cell.length_a   1.000
_cell.length_b   1.000
_cell.length_c   1.000
_cell.angle_alpha   90.00
_cell.angle_beta   90.00
_cell.angle_gamma   90.00
#
_symmetry.space_group_name_H-M   'P 1'
#
loop_
_entity.id
_entity.type
_entity.pdbx_description
1 polymer ?
#
loop_
_entity_poly.entity_id
_entity_poly.type
_entity_poly.pdbx_seq_one_letter_code
_entity_poly.pdbx_strand_id
1 'polypeptide(L)'
;MKRIGTSLLIVCSMLLFFTGCTNQETKKADPKPSSMVTNETATITLQEDGVDTLVKKVTFHTGENLLDVLEQNFSVEEDKGFITSINGQSQNTEEKKYWIFSVDGKNTKVGAKETILKNNQTVIFNLDTL
;
A
#
# COMPACT_ATOMS: atom_id res chain seq x y z
N MET A 1 -45.25 -72.44 29.72
CA MET A 1 -45.51 -71.15 30.37
C MET A 1 -46.01 -70.15 29.32
N LYS A 2 -47.21 -69.61 29.55
CA LYS A 2 -47.92 -68.43 28.97
C LYS A 2 -47.22 -67.72 27.78
N ARG A 3 -47.70 -67.80 26.52
CA ARG A 3 -48.84 -67.14 25.84
C ARG A 3 -48.85 -65.59 25.80
N ILE A 4 -48.66 -65.07 24.58
CA ILE A 4 -49.46 -64.07 23.83
C ILE A 4 -49.40 -62.58 24.26
N GLY A 5 -49.20 -61.71 23.28
CA GLY A 5 -49.54 -60.28 23.35
C GLY A 5 -49.20 -59.47 22.08
N THR A 6 -49.96 -59.67 21.00
CA THR A 6 -50.04 -58.80 19.81
C THR A 6 -50.71 -57.45 20.10
N SER A 7 -50.29 -56.33 19.48
CA SER A 7 -51.14 -55.24 18.90
C SER A 7 -50.24 -54.03 18.56
N LEU A 8 -50.02 -53.65 17.30
CA LEU A 8 -50.85 -52.81 16.41
C LEU A 8 -51.05 -51.35 16.86
N LEU A 9 -50.41 -50.45 16.09
CA LEU A 9 -50.72 -49.06 15.74
C LEU A 9 -51.27 -48.09 16.80
N ILE A 10 -50.66 -46.90 16.92
CA ILE A 10 -51.32 -45.58 16.74
C ILE A 10 -50.24 -44.49 16.64
N VAL A 11 -50.33 -43.74 15.54
CA VAL A 11 -49.65 -42.48 15.26
C VAL A 11 -50.25 -41.39 16.14
N CYS A 12 -49.43 -40.55 16.77
CA CYS A 12 -49.80 -39.15 16.98
C CYS A 12 -48.55 -38.28 17.09
N SER A 13 -48.35 -37.49 16.04
CA SER A 13 -47.46 -36.34 16.01
C SER A 13 -47.75 -35.42 17.19
N MET A 14 -46.71 -35.04 17.94
CA MET A 14 -46.71 -33.76 18.63
C MET A 14 -45.40 -33.04 18.35
N LEU A 15 -45.57 -31.95 17.61
CA LEU A 15 -44.59 -30.94 17.28
C LEU A 15 -44.13 -30.27 18.58
N LEU A 16 -42.81 -30.29 18.82
CA LEU A 16 -42.15 -29.26 19.61
C LEU A 16 -40.95 -28.78 18.80
N PHE A 17 -41.21 -27.74 18.01
CA PHE A 17 -40.19 -26.90 17.41
C PHE A 17 -39.45 -26.18 18.54
N PHE A 18 -38.26 -26.65 18.88
CA PHE A 18 -37.28 -25.79 19.54
C PHE A 18 -36.65 -24.90 18.48
N THR A 19 -37.14 -23.67 18.41
CA THR A 19 -36.51 -22.54 17.71
C THR A 19 -35.20 -22.19 18.41
N GLY A 20 -34.11 -22.79 17.96
CA GLY A 20 -32.76 -22.32 18.24
C GLY A 20 -32.36 -21.33 17.16
N CYS A 21 -32.71 -20.05 17.32
CA CYS A 21 -32.06 -18.97 16.58
C CYS A 21 -30.63 -18.86 17.11
N THR A 22 -29.68 -19.52 16.44
CA THR A 22 -28.30 -19.03 16.48
C THR A 22 -28.10 -18.21 15.22
N ASN A 23 -27.82 -16.93 15.45
CA ASN A 23 -27.71 -15.92 14.43
C ASN A 23 -26.70 -16.35 13.37
N GLN A 24 -27.16 -16.34 12.12
CA GLN A 24 -26.29 -16.13 10.98
C GLN A 24 -25.67 -14.74 11.15
N GLU A 25 -24.51 -14.66 11.81
CA GLU A 25 -23.54 -13.64 11.46
C GLU A 25 -22.82 -14.14 10.20
N THR A 26 -23.49 -13.96 9.07
CA THR A 26 -22.78 -13.52 7.89
C THR A 26 -22.09 -12.23 8.27
N LYS A 27 -20.83 -12.32 8.72
CA LYS A 27 -19.90 -11.21 8.61
C LYS A 27 -19.78 -10.92 7.12
N LYS A 28 -20.70 -10.12 6.59
CA LYS A 28 -20.39 -9.16 5.55
C LYS A 28 -19.20 -8.41 6.12
N ALA A 29 -18.00 -8.77 5.67
CA ALA A 29 -16.94 -7.80 5.60
C ALA A 29 -17.58 -6.63 4.85
N ASP A 30 -17.76 -5.50 5.55
CA ASP A 30 -18.01 -4.24 4.87
C ASP A 30 -17.05 -4.19 3.68
N PRO A 31 -17.50 -3.87 2.47
CA PRO A 31 -16.56 -3.51 1.43
C PRO A 31 -15.83 -2.30 2.00
N LYS A 32 -14.60 -2.52 2.48
CA LYS A 32 -13.58 -1.49 2.67
C LYS A 32 -13.76 -0.57 1.48
N PRO A 33 -13.97 0.75 1.68
CA PRO A 33 -14.20 1.65 0.56
C PRO A 33 -13.10 1.34 -0.44
N SER A 34 -13.52 0.81 -1.60
CA SER A 34 -12.62 0.57 -2.71
C SER A 34 -12.13 1.94 -3.05
N SER A 35 -10.98 2.32 -2.49
CA SER A 35 -10.24 3.50 -2.87
C SER A 35 -10.20 3.44 -4.38
N MET A 36 -10.91 4.36 -5.03
CA MET A 36 -10.93 4.43 -6.48
C MET A 36 -9.47 4.60 -6.90
N VAL A 37 -8.86 3.51 -7.36
CA VAL A 37 -7.49 3.48 -7.86
C VAL A 37 -7.52 4.35 -9.11
N THR A 38 -7.16 5.61 -8.93
CA THR A 38 -7.08 6.61 -9.99
C THR A 38 -5.62 6.75 -10.34
N ASN A 39 -5.31 6.84 -11.63
CA ASN A 39 -3.96 7.13 -12.08
C ASN A 39 -3.69 8.63 -11.94
N GLU A 40 -2.61 8.97 -11.26
CA GLU A 40 -2.08 10.32 -11.10
C GLU A 40 -0.73 10.43 -11.80
N THR A 41 -0.27 11.65 -12.03
CA THR A 41 1.04 11.90 -12.63
C THR A 41 1.86 12.89 -11.83
N ALA A 42 3.18 12.75 -11.85
CA ALA A 42 4.11 13.69 -11.25
C ALA A 42 5.35 13.84 -12.14
N THR A 43 6.15 14.87 -11.91
CA THR A 43 7.44 15.04 -12.56
C THR A 43 8.53 14.79 -11.54
N ILE A 44 9.41 13.83 -11.83
CA ILE A 44 10.62 13.55 -11.05
C ILE A 44 11.84 14.05 -11.84
N THR A 45 12.64 14.88 -11.19
CA THR A 45 13.93 15.36 -11.69
C THR A 45 15.04 14.76 -10.84
N LEU A 46 16.04 14.17 -11.48
CA LEU A 46 17.31 13.82 -10.85
C LEU A 46 18.31 14.95 -11.12
N GLN A 47 19.03 15.35 -10.08
CA GLN A 47 20.08 16.36 -10.13
C GLN A 47 21.38 15.80 -9.53
N GLU A 48 22.49 16.36 -9.99
CA GLU A 48 23.78 16.24 -9.33
C GLU A 48 24.35 17.65 -9.13
N ASP A 49 24.67 17.99 -7.88
CA ASP A 49 25.18 19.31 -7.49
C ASP A 49 24.30 20.47 -8.02
N GLY A 50 22.97 20.27 -7.99
CA GLY A 50 21.96 21.24 -8.44
C GLY A 50 21.77 21.33 -9.96
N VAL A 51 22.46 20.49 -10.75
CA VAL A 51 22.32 20.43 -12.21
C VAL A 51 21.41 19.26 -12.60
N ASP A 52 20.37 19.54 -13.40
CA ASP A 52 19.46 18.51 -13.92
C ASP A 52 20.21 17.49 -14.78
N THR A 53 20.15 16.22 -14.38
CA THR A 53 20.72 15.09 -15.13
C THR A 53 19.64 14.30 -15.86
N LEU A 54 18.41 14.28 -15.32
CA LEU A 54 17.27 13.60 -15.92
C LEU A 54 15.96 14.23 -15.45
N VAL A 55 15.00 14.41 -16.37
CA VAL A 55 13.62 14.79 -16.04
C VAL A 55 12.68 13.74 -16.61
N LYS A 56 11.82 13.18 -15.77
CA LYS A 56 10.87 12.12 -16.17
C LYS A 56 9.49 12.40 -15.59
N LYS A 57 8.47 12.39 -16.45
CA LYS A 57 7.07 12.32 -16.01
C LYS A 57 6.74 10.87 -15.67
N VAL A 58 6.20 10.65 -14.47
CA VAL A 58 5.82 9.33 -13.96
C VAL A 58 4.32 9.25 -13.74
N THR A 59 3.77 8.05 -13.85
CA THR A 59 2.38 7.73 -13.55
C THR A 59 2.35 6.76 -12.37
N PHE A 60 1.42 6.96 -11.44
CA PHE A 60 1.28 6.16 -10.23
C PHE A 60 -0.18 6.11 -9.78
N HIS A 61 -0.54 5.19 -8.90
CA HIS A 61 -1.90 5.17 -8.35
C HIS A 61 -2.05 6.13 -7.16
N THR A 62 -3.22 6.75 -7.04
CA THR A 62 -3.57 7.59 -5.89
C THR A 62 -3.27 6.90 -4.56
N GLY A 63 -2.52 7.58 -3.70
CA GLY A 63 -2.19 7.11 -2.35
C GLY A 63 -0.88 6.34 -2.22
N GLU A 64 -0.14 6.13 -3.33
CA GLU A 64 1.21 5.59 -3.27
C GLU A 64 2.19 6.57 -2.61
N ASN A 65 3.20 6.04 -1.91
CA ASN A 65 4.28 6.85 -1.35
C ASN A 65 5.40 7.07 -2.37
N LEU A 66 6.17 8.13 -2.17
CA LEU A 66 7.18 8.59 -3.10
C LEU A 66 8.30 7.55 -3.33
N LEU A 67 8.68 6.77 -2.31
CA LEU A 67 9.69 5.73 -2.49
C LEU A 67 9.19 4.63 -3.44
N ASP A 68 7.97 4.14 -3.24
CA ASP A 68 7.38 3.11 -4.12
C ASP A 68 7.27 3.62 -5.57
N VAL A 69 6.84 4.88 -5.76
CA VAL A 69 6.78 5.50 -7.09
C VAL A 69 8.18 5.63 -7.71
N LEU A 70 9.20 5.93 -6.91
CA LEU A 70 10.58 6.01 -7.38
C LEU A 70 11.08 4.63 -7.82
N GLU A 71 10.92 3.59 -7.01
CA GLU A 71 11.33 2.21 -7.31
C GLU A 71 10.64 1.63 -8.55
N GLN A 72 9.38 2.00 -8.81
CA GLN A 72 8.67 1.58 -10.01
C GLN A 72 9.23 2.22 -11.30
N ASN A 73 9.91 3.36 -11.19
CA ASN A 73 10.30 4.19 -12.33
C ASN A 73 11.81 4.29 -12.54
N PHE A 74 12.61 3.91 -11.55
CA PHE A 74 14.07 4.03 -11.50
C PHE A 74 14.67 2.81 -10.80
N SER A 75 15.94 2.51 -11.09
CA SER A 75 16.67 1.50 -10.30
C SER A 75 17.10 2.15 -8.99
N VAL A 76 16.50 1.77 -7.88
CA VAL A 76 16.77 2.35 -6.56
C VAL A 76 17.42 1.30 -5.67
N GLU A 77 18.45 1.71 -4.94
CA GLU A 77 18.98 0.95 -3.81
C GLU A 77 18.68 1.71 -2.53
N GLU A 78 18.32 0.98 -1.47
CA GLU A 78 18.06 1.53 -0.14
C GLU A 78 18.83 0.80 0.96
N ASP A 79 19.14 1.53 2.04
CA ASP A 79 19.52 0.96 3.33
C ASP A 79 18.66 1.60 4.43
N LYS A 80 17.85 0.78 5.11
CA LYS A 80 16.98 1.20 6.22
C LYS A 80 16.08 2.40 5.89
N GLY A 81 15.53 2.43 4.67
CA GLY A 81 14.65 3.51 4.19
C GLY A 81 15.37 4.77 3.71
N PHE A 82 16.70 4.78 3.68
CA PHE A 82 17.49 5.82 3.03
C PHE A 82 17.89 5.37 1.62
N ILE A 83 17.63 6.22 0.63
CA ILE A 83 18.01 5.97 -0.76
C ILE A 83 19.53 6.10 -0.89
N THR A 84 20.23 5.01 -1.19
CA THR A 84 21.68 4.96 -1.34
C THR A 84 22.13 5.08 -2.80
N SER A 85 21.26 4.72 -3.76
CA SER A 85 21.55 4.84 -5.19
C SER A 85 20.28 5.07 -6.01
N ILE A 86 20.38 5.88 -7.07
CA ILE A 86 19.34 6.01 -8.10
C ILE A 86 20.01 5.85 -9.46
N ASN A 87 19.54 4.89 -10.27
CA ASN A 87 20.09 4.53 -11.58
C ASN A 87 21.61 4.27 -11.57
N GLY A 88 22.10 3.65 -10.49
CA GLY A 88 23.52 3.32 -10.32
C GLY A 88 24.39 4.49 -9.84
N GLN A 89 23.82 5.68 -9.64
CA GLN A 89 24.51 6.82 -9.03
C GLN A 89 24.37 6.75 -7.52
N SER A 90 25.45 6.33 -6.87
CA SER A 90 25.49 6.07 -5.44
C SER A 90 25.97 7.26 -4.63
N GLN A 91 25.53 7.31 -3.36
CA GLN A 91 26.05 8.25 -2.37
C GLN A 91 27.55 8.04 -2.10
N ASN A 92 28.22 9.09 -1.62
CA ASN A 92 29.58 9.02 -1.11
C ASN A 92 29.62 9.54 0.33
N THR A 93 29.69 8.63 1.30
CA THR A 93 29.69 8.99 2.73
C THR A 93 30.99 9.65 3.17
N GLU A 94 32.12 9.36 2.53
CA GLU A 94 33.41 9.99 2.82
C GLU A 94 33.42 11.47 2.40
N GLU A 95 32.80 11.75 1.26
CA GLU A 95 32.63 13.11 0.72
C GLU A 95 31.37 13.82 1.23
N LYS A 96 30.56 13.15 2.07
CA LYS A 96 29.25 13.63 2.55
C LYS A 96 28.27 13.96 1.42
N LYS A 97 28.34 13.25 0.30
CA LYS A 97 27.43 13.39 -0.84
C LYS A 97 26.26 12.43 -0.69
N TYR A 98 25.04 12.95 -0.56
CA TYR A 98 23.83 12.20 -0.27
C TYR A 98 22.69 12.54 -1.22
N TRP A 99 21.77 11.58 -1.39
CA TRP A 99 20.50 11.84 -2.06
C TRP A 99 19.57 12.58 -1.11
N ILE A 100 19.27 13.83 -1.45
CA ILE A 100 18.27 14.66 -0.79
C ILE A 100 17.11 14.91 -1.74
N PHE A 101 15.91 15.13 -1.22
CA PHE A 101 14.77 15.42 -2.07
C PHE A 101 13.90 16.56 -1.56
N SER A 102 13.18 17.18 -2.50
CA SER A 102 12.18 18.19 -2.25
C SER A 102 10.92 17.90 -3.06
N VAL A 103 9.78 18.33 -2.55
CA VAL A 103 8.48 18.23 -3.21
C VAL A 103 7.92 19.63 -3.37
N ASP A 104 7.54 20.00 -4.59
CA ASP A 104 7.06 21.34 -4.95
C ASP A 104 8.01 22.46 -4.47
N GLY A 105 9.33 22.21 -4.58
CA GLY A 105 10.39 23.14 -4.16
C GLY A 105 10.56 23.29 -2.66
N LYS A 106 9.96 22.42 -1.84
CA LYS A 106 10.06 22.44 -0.37
C LYS A 106 10.69 21.15 0.14
N ASN A 107 11.63 21.28 1.08
CA ASN A 107 12.18 20.14 1.79
C ASN A 107 11.09 19.48 2.65
N THR A 108 11.10 18.15 2.69
CA THR A 108 10.18 17.38 3.53
C THR A 108 10.75 17.20 4.94
N LYS A 109 9.87 17.01 5.91
CA LYS A 109 10.24 16.68 7.30
C LYS A 109 10.34 15.16 7.54
N VAL A 110 9.97 14.38 6.53
CA VAL A 110 9.88 12.91 6.56
C VAL A 110 10.52 12.34 5.30
N GLY A 111 10.86 11.06 5.32
CA GLY A 111 11.49 10.37 4.20
C GLY A 111 10.54 10.14 3.02
N ALA A 112 11.09 9.59 1.94
CA ALA A 112 10.32 9.27 0.74
C ALA A 112 9.25 8.21 1.00
N LYS A 113 9.51 7.25 1.90
CA LYS A 113 8.54 6.21 2.28
C LYS A 113 7.30 6.77 2.98
N GLU A 114 7.46 7.82 3.79
CA GLU A 114 6.36 8.46 4.51
C GLU A 114 5.67 9.58 3.71
N THR A 115 6.24 9.96 2.57
CA THR A 115 5.70 11.02 1.72
C THR A 115 4.69 10.44 0.75
N ILE A 116 3.39 10.69 0.96
CA ILE A 116 2.35 10.35 -0.03
C ILE A 116 2.42 11.34 -1.20
N LEU A 117 2.70 10.82 -2.40
CA LEU A 117 2.81 11.62 -3.61
C LEU A 117 1.41 12.00 -4.12
N LYS A 118 1.26 13.24 -4.59
CA LYS A 118 -0.01 13.76 -5.10
C LYS A 118 0.10 14.14 -6.57
N ASN A 119 -1.04 14.15 -7.24
CA ASN A 119 -1.14 14.52 -8.63
C ASN A 119 -0.54 15.90 -8.93
N ASN A 120 0.15 15.97 -10.06
CA ASN A 120 0.85 17.12 -10.63
C ASN A 120 1.96 17.72 -9.76
N GLN A 121 2.44 17.01 -8.74
CA GLN A 121 3.59 17.48 -7.96
C GLN A 121 4.89 17.37 -8.76
N THR A 122 5.83 18.24 -8.41
CA THR A 122 7.23 18.13 -8.85
C THR A 122 8.09 17.62 -7.71
N VAL A 123 8.97 16.67 -8.01
CA VAL A 123 9.92 16.13 -7.04
C VAL A 123 11.31 16.23 -7.62
N ILE A 124 12.23 16.79 -6.85
CA ILE A 124 13.65 16.83 -7.20
C ILE A 124 14.36 15.91 -6.24
N PHE A 125 15.09 14.93 -6.76
CA PHE A 125 16.12 14.19 -6.04
C PHE A 125 17.47 14.75 -6.50
N ASN A 126 18.24 15.32 -5.58
CA ASN A 126 19.56 15.90 -5.84
C ASN A 126 20.61 15.09 -5.09
N LEU A 127 21.62 14.62 -5.80
CA LEU A 127 22.83 14.03 -5.21
C LEU A 127 23.80 15.16 -4.92
N ASP A 128 23.91 15.55 -3.65
CA ASP A 128 24.59 16.78 -3.23
C ASP A 128 25.31 16.62 -1.91
N THR A 129 26.27 17.50 -1.66
CA THR A 129 27.10 17.52 -0.46
C THR A 129 26.38 18.22 0.69
N LEU A 130 26.36 17.60 1.87
CA LEU A 130 25.80 18.16 3.11
C LEU A 130 26.82 18.95 3.95
#